data_AF-A0A949KVI1-F1
#
_entry.id   AF-A0A949KVI1-F1
#
_cell.length_a   1.000
_cell.length_b   1.000
_cell.length_c   1.000
_cell.angle_alpha   90.00
_cell.angle_beta   90.00
_cell.angle_gamma   90.00
#
_symmetry.space_group_name_H-M   'P 1'
#
loop_
_entity.id
_entity.type
_entity.pdbx_description
1 polymer ?
#
loop_
_entity_poly.entity_id
_entity_poly.type
_entity_poly.pdbx_seq_one_letter_code
_entity_poly.pdbx_strand_id
1 'polypeptide(L)'
;MSGDEIPVLFRDSHLVAVHKPAGLLVHRNAHAGREPFLLQILRDQLGQRLYPVHRLDRPTSGLMIMALSSQSAHALALQFADQEVAKTYLAVTRGFTPPQGLIDNPLKSESGALQEAQTEFTRLATAEIPHPVGPNPSARYSLVQVHPRTGRTHQIRRHFAHIRHPLIGDVLRGDGHQNRFFREYFGLHRLLLASVELTFRHPEDNSRVTLTCPPAQELLGLFDQLGWSTALNA
;
A
#
# COMPACT_ATOMS: atom_id res chain seq x y z
N MET A 1 26.16 7.05 -2.02
CA MET A 1 25.64 5.99 -1.14
C MET A 1 24.81 6.67 -0.06
N SER A 2 23.50 6.66 -0.21
CA SER A 2 22.55 6.90 0.90
C SER A 2 21.43 5.88 0.68
N GLY A 3 21.82 4.60 0.72
CA GLY A 3 20.87 3.50 0.64
C GLY A 3 20.53 3.14 2.05
N ASP A 4 19.53 3.81 2.62
CA ASP A 4 19.05 3.50 3.95
C ASP A 4 18.72 2.01 4.04
N GLU A 5 19.10 1.39 5.15
CA GLU A 5 18.80 0.00 5.45
C GLU A 5 17.29 -0.24 5.37
N ILE A 6 16.86 -1.27 4.66
CA ILE A 6 15.45 -1.62 4.60
C ILE A 6 15.11 -2.43 5.85
N PRO A 7 14.15 -1.99 6.69
CA PRO A 7 13.81 -2.73 7.89
C PRO A 7 13.28 -4.13 7.56
N VAL A 8 13.93 -5.15 8.13
CA VAL A 8 13.47 -6.54 8.08
C VAL A 8 12.52 -6.77 9.25
N LEU A 9 11.27 -7.15 8.94
CA LEU A 9 10.21 -7.37 9.91
C LEU A 9 10.12 -8.84 10.34
N PHE A 10 10.47 -9.74 9.42
CA PHE A 10 10.47 -11.18 9.64
C PHE A 10 11.45 -11.84 8.67
N ARG A 11 12.11 -12.91 9.11
CA ARG A 11 13.00 -13.71 8.27
C ARG A 11 13.12 -15.12 8.83
N ASP A 12 12.99 -16.10 7.97
CA ASP A 12 13.31 -17.51 8.25
C ASP A 12 14.16 -18.09 7.10
N SER A 13 14.16 -19.42 6.92
CA SER A 13 14.85 -20.12 5.84
C SER A 13 14.18 -20.01 4.47
N HIS A 14 12.91 -19.60 4.39
CA HIS A 14 12.09 -19.65 3.17
C HIS A 14 11.70 -18.27 2.64
N LEU A 15 11.49 -17.29 3.53
CA LEU A 15 11.05 -15.95 3.16
C LEU A 15 11.62 -14.85 4.05
N VAL A 16 11.54 -13.64 3.54
CA VAL A 16 11.81 -12.40 4.27
C VAL A 16 10.66 -11.43 4.07
N ALA A 17 10.24 -10.77 5.15
CA ALA A 17 9.29 -9.69 5.13
C ALA A 17 9.97 -8.38 5.51
N VAL A 18 9.63 -7.31 4.81
CA VAL A 18 10.30 -6.02 4.91
C VAL A 18 9.30 -4.88 4.98
N HIS A 19 9.71 -3.77 5.59
CA HIS A 19 9.00 -2.50 5.48
C HIS A 19 9.52 -1.73 4.27
N LYS A 20 8.81 -1.84 3.12
CA LYS A 20 9.19 -1.07 1.93
C LYS A 20 8.87 0.43 2.15
N PRO A 21 9.85 1.34 1.97
CA PRO A 21 9.56 2.77 1.99
C PRO A 21 8.76 3.21 0.75
N ALA A 22 7.97 4.27 0.88
CA ALA A 22 7.34 4.90 -0.28
C ALA A 22 8.38 5.54 -1.20
N GLY A 23 8.07 5.60 -2.50
CA GLY A 23 8.96 6.17 -3.51
C GLY A 23 9.97 5.18 -4.09
N LEU A 24 10.15 4.00 -3.48
CA LEU A 24 11.08 2.97 -3.95
C LEU A 24 10.42 1.95 -4.88
N LEU A 25 11.01 1.70 -6.05
CA LEU A 25 10.57 0.64 -6.97
C LEU A 25 10.91 -0.75 -6.43
N VAL A 26 10.06 -1.74 -6.68
CA VAL A 26 10.32 -3.14 -6.30
C VAL A 26 11.40 -3.78 -7.17
N HIS A 27 11.20 -3.70 -8.49
CA HIS A 27 12.10 -4.21 -9.51
C HIS A 27 12.17 -3.22 -10.67
N ARG A 28 13.22 -3.35 -11.50
CA ARG A 28 13.44 -2.50 -12.66
C ARG A 28 12.31 -2.69 -13.68
N ASN A 29 11.72 -1.60 -14.15
CA ASN A 29 10.85 -1.61 -15.33
C ASN A 29 11.58 -0.92 -16.49
N ALA A 30 11.10 -1.09 -17.73
CA ALA A 30 11.72 -0.54 -18.94
C ALA A 30 11.89 1.00 -18.93
N HIS A 31 11.21 1.69 -18.00
CA HIS A 31 11.17 3.14 -17.86
C HIS A 31 11.91 3.64 -16.61
N ALA A 32 12.56 2.76 -15.83
CA ALA A 32 13.31 3.14 -14.64
C ALA A 32 14.72 3.60 -15.00
N GLY A 33 15.15 4.71 -14.39
CA GLY A 33 16.52 5.22 -14.49
C GLY A 33 17.59 4.31 -13.83
N ARG A 34 18.68 4.92 -13.37
CA ARG A 34 19.77 4.22 -12.66
C ARG A 34 19.55 4.10 -11.14
N GLU A 35 18.39 4.51 -10.64
CA GLU A 35 18.07 4.46 -9.21
C GLU A 35 18.02 3.00 -8.71
N PRO A 36 18.54 2.74 -7.49
CA PRO A 36 18.43 1.43 -6.87
C PRO A 36 16.96 1.08 -6.58
N PHE A 37 16.62 -0.20 -6.69
CA PHE A 37 15.30 -0.74 -6.41
C PHE A 37 15.38 -1.72 -5.25
N LEU A 38 14.24 -1.96 -4.59
CA LEU A 38 14.13 -2.74 -3.35
C LEU A 38 14.84 -4.10 -3.44
N LEU A 39 14.63 -4.84 -4.54
CA LEU A 39 15.25 -6.15 -4.72
C LEU A 39 16.79 -6.07 -4.77
N GLN A 40 17.37 -5.02 -5.36
CA GLN A 40 18.83 -4.85 -5.36
C GLN A 40 19.33 -4.50 -3.95
N ILE A 41 18.70 -3.53 -3.29
CA ILE A 41 19.08 -3.10 -1.93
C ILE A 41 19.03 -4.29 -0.98
N LEU A 42 17.96 -5.08 -0.99
CA LEU A 42 17.81 -6.23 -0.11
C LEU A 42 18.76 -7.37 -0.44
N ARG A 43 19.10 -7.59 -1.72
CA ARG A 43 20.11 -8.58 -2.10
C ARG A 43 21.48 -8.22 -1.54
N ASP A 44 21.84 -6.94 -1.65
CA ASP A 44 23.11 -6.42 -1.15
C ASP A 44 23.13 -6.45 0.39
N GLN A 45 22.03 -6.03 1.03
CA GLN A 45 21.86 -6.01 2.50
C GLN A 45 21.87 -7.41 3.12
N LEU A 46 21.23 -8.40 2.49
CA LEU A 46 21.11 -9.76 3.02
C LEU A 46 22.20 -10.72 2.53
N GLY A 47 23.02 -10.29 1.55
CA GLY A 47 24.09 -11.10 0.96
C GLY A 47 23.59 -12.36 0.23
N GLN A 48 22.33 -12.40 -0.20
CA GLN A 48 21.73 -13.57 -0.85
C GLN A 48 20.75 -13.20 -1.96
N ARG A 49 20.47 -14.15 -2.85
CA ARG A 49 19.46 -13.99 -3.90
C ARG A 49 18.07 -13.97 -3.26
N LEU A 50 17.21 -13.11 -3.80
CA LEU A 50 15.81 -12.98 -3.39
C LEU A 50 14.90 -13.11 -4.61
N TYR A 51 13.69 -13.57 -4.37
CA TYR A 51 12.67 -13.81 -5.39
C TYR A 51 11.41 -13.02 -5.02
N PRO A 52 11.06 -11.96 -5.76
CA PRO A 52 9.82 -11.23 -5.52
C PRO A 52 8.61 -12.09 -5.89
N VAL A 53 7.62 -12.17 -5.00
CA VAL A 53 6.40 -12.99 -5.20
C VAL A 53 5.14 -12.14 -5.43
N HIS A 54 5.22 -10.85 -5.10
CA HIS A 54 4.19 -9.85 -5.37
C HIS A 54 4.84 -8.47 -5.57
N ARG A 55 4.02 -7.41 -5.71
CA ARG A 55 4.51 -6.04 -5.84
C ARG A 55 3.63 -5.06 -5.09
N LEU A 56 4.27 -4.02 -4.56
CA LEU A 56 3.64 -2.76 -4.18
C LEU A 56 3.97 -1.70 -5.22
N ASP A 57 3.05 -0.76 -5.44
CA ASP A 57 3.31 0.41 -6.29
C ASP A 57 4.49 1.22 -5.73
N ARG A 58 5.23 1.92 -6.60
CA ARG A 58 6.35 2.79 -6.20
C ARG A 58 5.99 3.70 -5.01
N PRO A 59 4.90 4.49 -5.03
CA PRO A 59 4.58 5.39 -3.94
C PRO A 59 3.92 4.72 -2.72
N THR A 60 3.58 3.43 -2.78
CA THR A 60 3.00 2.70 -1.64
C THR A 60 4.11 2.26 -0.68
N SER A 61 3.89 2.42 0.62
CA SER A 61 4.79 1.88 1.66
C SER A 61 4.22 0.63 2.31
N GLY A 62 5.02 -0.01 3.16
CA GLY A 62 4.55 -1.05 4.08
C GLY A 62 5.05 -2.44 3.76
N LEU A 63 4.34 -3.42 4.30
CA LEU A 63 4.70 -4.82 4.31
C LEU A 63 4.81 -5.42 2.91
N MET A 64 5.98 -5.97 2.63
CA MET A 64 6.25 -6.75 1.43
C MET A 64 7.01 -8.02 1.79
N ILE A 65 6.72 -9.14 1.13
CA ILE A 65 7.43 -10.41 1.31
C ILE A 65 8.19 -10.79 0.04
N MET A 66 9.33 -11.45 0.22
CA MET A 66 10.13 -12.06 -0.84
C MET A 66 10.54 -13.47 -0.39
N ALA A 67 10.64 -14.39 -1.35
CA ALA A 67 11.14 -15.73 -1.09
C ALA A 67 12.68 -15.77 -1.14
N LEU A 68 13.26 -16.69 -0.37
CA LEU A 68 14.70 -16.95 -0.32
C LEU A 68 15.13 -18.08 -1.27
N SER A 69 14.18 -18.85 -1.80
CA SER A 69 14.40 -19.91 -2.79
C SER A 69 13.40 -19.84 -3.93
N SER A 70 13.71 -20.44 -5.09
CA SER A 70 12.76 -20.54 -6.20
C SER A 70 11.54 -21.41 -5.88
N GLN A 71 11.71 -22.44 -5.03
CA GLN A 71 10.61 -23.30 -4.58
C GLN A 71 9.62 -22.50 -3.73
N SER A 72 10.11 -21.78 -2.72
CA SER A 72 9.28 -20.91 -1.88
C SER A 72 8.65 -19.79 -2.70
N ALA A 73 9.36 -19.27 -3.71
CA ALA A 73 8.82 -18.26 -4.61
C ALA A 73 7.64 -18.78 -5.41
N HIS A 74 7.73 -20.00 -5.95
CA HIS A 74 6.64 -20.62 -6.69
C HIS A 74 5.41 -20.85 -5.81
N ALA A 75 5.60 -21.45 -4.63
CA ALA A 75 4.51 -21.72 -3.68
C ALA A 75 3.77 -20.43 -3.25
N LEU A 76 4.52 -19.37 -2.91
CA LEU A 76 3.93 -18.09 -2.54
C LEU A 76 3.26 -17.38 -3.73
N ALA A 77 3.87 -17.41 -4.92
CA ALA A 77 3.30 -16.78 -6.10
C ALA A 77 1.95 -17.39 -6.52
N LEU A 78 1.79 -18.71 -6.35
CA LEU A 78 0.50 -19.38 -6.57
C LEU A 78 -0.57 -18.85 -5.62
N GLN A 79 -0.29 -18.72 -4.32
CA GLN A 79 -1.25 -18.16 -3.36
C GLN A 79 -1.69 -16.72 -3.73
N PHE A 80 -0.79 -15.89 -4.28
CA PHE A 80 -1.16 -14.56 -4.78
C PHE A 80 -2.02 -14.64 -6.05
N ALA A 81 -1.69 -15.55 -6.97
CA ALA A 81 -2.44 -15.75 -8.21
C ALA A 81 -3.87 -16.27 -7.94
N ASP A 82 -3.99 -17.19 -6.99
CA ASP A 82 -5.24 -17.83 -6.56
C ASP A 82 -6.03 -16.99 -5.55
N GLN A 83 -5.53 -15.79 -5.20
CA GLN A 83 -6.18 -14.83 -4.30
C GLN A 83 -6.38 -15.36 -2.87
N GLU A 84 -5.52 -16.28 -2.43
CA GLU A 84 -5.56 -16.86 -1.08
C GLU A 84 -4.89 -15.97 -0.02
N VAL A 85 -4.06 -15.01 -0.46
CA VAL A 85 -3.39 -14.06 0.43
C VAL A 85 -4.35 -12.94 0.82
N ALA A 86 -4.67 -12.86 2.12
CA ALA A 86 -5.40 -11.72 2.66
C ALA A 86 -4.44 -10.54 2.86
N LYS A 87 -4.84 -9.37 2.38
CA LYS A 87 -4.06 -8.13 2.43
C LYS A 87 -4.87 -7.06 3.14
N THR A 88 -4.25 -6.34 4.07
CA THR A 88 -4.88 -5.19 4.74
C THR A 88 -4.02 -3.96 4.51
N TYR A 89 -4.68 -2.88 4.07
CA TYR A 89 -4.06 -1.59 3.83
C TYR A 89 -4.73 -0.52 4.68
N LEU A 90 -3.98 0.53 5.02
CA LEU A 90 -4.52 1.80 5.47
C LEU A 90 -4.38 2.83 4.35
N ALA A 91 -5.42 3.61 4.14
CA ALA A 91 -5.41 4.70 3.17
C ALA A 91 -6.07 5.97 3.73
N VAL A 92 -5.55 7.12 3.33
CA VAL A 92 -6.19 8.42 3.58
C VAL A 92 -6.91 8.85 2.30
N THR A 93 -8.20 9.12 2.40
CA THR A 93 -9.06 9.47 1.25
C THR A 93 -9.61 10.87 1.38
N ARG A 94 -9.85 11.53 0.25
CA ARG A 94 -10.63 12.77 0.19
C ARG A 94 -12.10 12.52 0.59
N GLY A 95 -12.64 13.38 1.43
CA GLY A 95 -14.04 13.40 1.86
C GLY A 95 -14.35 12.36 2.94
N PHE A 96 -15.62 12.32 3.34
CA PHE A 96 -16.14 11.31 4.25
C PHE A 96 -16.67 10.14 3.43
N THR A 97 -15.96 9.01 3.45
CA THR A 97 -16.43 7.78 2.82
C THR A 97 -17.65 7.23 3.58
N PRO A 98 -18.44 6.32 3.00
CA PRO A 98 -19.34 5.48 3.78
C PRO A 98 -18.61 4.76 4.93
N PRO A 99 -19.29 4.38 6.03
CA PRO A 99 -18.67 3.64 7.13
C PRO A 99 -18.02 2.31 6.70
N GLN A 100 -18.59 1.67 5.68
CA GLN A 100 -18.05 0.47 5.05
C GLN A 100 -18.58 0.36 3.62
N GLY A 101 -17.94 -0.45 2.78
CA GLY A 101 -18.44 -0.72 1.44
C GLY A 101 -17.64 -1.77 0.68
N LEU A 102 -18.27 -2.28 -0.38
CA LEU A 102 -17.64 -3.11 -1.42
C LEU A 102 -17.62 -2.31 -2.72
N ILE A 103 -16.42 -2.07 -3.24
CA ILE A 103 -16.23 -1.51 -4.59
C ILE A 103 -16.05 -2.69 -5.53
N ASP A 104 -17.14 -3.06 -6.21
CA ASP A 104 -17.17 -4.10 -7.23
C ASP A 104 -17.24 -3.45 -8.62
N ASN A 105 -16.06 -3.11 -9.15
CA ASN A 105 -15.95 -2.45 -10.44
C ASN A 105 -14.72 -3.00 -11.19
N PRO A 106 -14.93 -3.75 -12.29
CA PRO A 106 -13.85 -4.30 -13.10
C PRO A 106 -12.86 -3.25 -13.59
N LEU A 107 -11.60 -3.65 -13.73
CA LEU A 107 -10.50 -2.78 -14.10
C LEU A 107 -9.86 -3.27 -15.40
N LYS A 108 -9.71 -2.35 -16.36
CA LYS A 108 -8.93 -2.61 -17.58
C LYS A 108 -7.45 -2.87 -17.26
N SER A 109 -6.90 -3.94 -17.83
CA SER A 109 -5.47 -4.27 -17.85
C SER A 109 -4.71 -3.37 -18.84
N GLU A 110 -3.38 -3.53 -18.89
CA GLU A 110 -2.54 -2.88 -19.92
C GLU A 110 -2.87 -3.37 -21.34
N SER A 111 -3.31 -4.62 -21.50
CA SER A 111 -3.80 -5.16 -22.77
C SER A 111 -5.22 -4.71 -23.14
N GLY A 112 -5.86 -3.90 -22.30
CA GLY A 112 -7.22 -3.39 -22.51
C GLY A 112 -8.35 -4.33 -22.07
N ALA A 113 -8.03 -5.58 -21.69
CA ALA A 113 -9.01 -6.54 -21.20
C ALA A 113 -9.58 -6.10 -19.84
N LEU A 114 -10.90 -6.23 -19.65
CA LEU A 114 -11.53 -6.03 -18.35
C LEU A 114 -11.22 -7.22 -17.45
N GLN A 115 -10.80 -6.93 -16.23
CA GLN A 115 -10.52 -7.92 -15.20
C GLN A 115 -11.38 -7.63 -13.98
N GLU A 116 -12.03 -8.66 -13.46
CA GLU A 116 -12.74 -8.58 -12.19
C GLU A 116 -11.85 -8.01 -11.09
N ALA A 117 -12.43 -7.08 -10.34
CA ALA A 117 -11.73 -6.37 -9.29
C ALA A 117 -12.70 -5.95 -8.17
N GLN A 118 -12.43 -6.46 -6.97
CA GLN A 118 -13.22 -6.19 -5.77
C GLN A 118 -12.34 -5.67 -4.64
N THR A 119 -12.78 -4.60 -3.99
CA THR A 119 -12.12 -4.00 -2.83
C THR A 119 -13.13 -3.72 -1.75
N GLU A 120 -12.95 -4.32 -0.58
CA GLU A 120 -13.72 -4.00 0.62
C GLU A 120 -13.00 -2.92 1.41
N PHE A 121 -13.76 -2.09 2.12
CA PHE A 121 -13.18 -1.11 3.03
C PHE A 121 -14.09 -0.83 4.22
N THR A 122 -13.46 -0.40 5.31
CA THR A 122 -14.11 0.10 6.52
C THR A 122 -13.47 1.44 6.87
N ARG A 123 -14.29 2.44 7.17
CA ARG A 123 -13.84 3.75 7.62
C ARG A 123 -13.55 3.69 9.12
N LEU A 124 -12.31 3.94 9.48
CA LEU A 124 -11.84 3.93 10.86
C LEU A 124 -12.04 5.29 11.53
N ALA A 125 -11.81 6.38 10.80
CA ALA A 125 -11.92 7.71 11.34
C ALA A 125 -12.21 8.75 10.25
N THR A 126 -12.64 9.93 10.69
CA THR A 126 -12.85 11.11 9.85
C THR A 126 -12.25 12.35 10.50
N ALA A 127 -11.82 13.32 9.70
CA ALA A 127 -11.44 14.64 10.18
C ALA A 127 -11.93 15.72 9.21
N GLU A 128 -12.42 16.82 9.77
CA GLU A 128 -12.72 18.04 9.02
C GLU A 128 -11.80 19.14 9.51
N ILE A 129 -11.05 19.72 8.57
CA ILE A 129 -10.15 20.84 8.83
C ILE A 129 -10.85 22.11 8.35
N PRO A 130 -11.01 23.14 9.19
CA PRO A 130 -11.58 24.43 8.80
C PRO A 130 -10.58 25.25 7.97
N HIS A 131 -10.11 24.66 6.87
CA HIS A 131 -9.21 25.26 5.90
C HIS A 131 -9.82 25.12 4.50
N PRO A 132 -9.94 26.23 3.74
CA PRO A 132 -10.49 26.17 2.40
C PRO A 132 -9.55 25.42 1.46
N VAL A 133 -10.08 24.45 0.70
CA VAL A 133 -9.30 23.69 -0.28
C VAL A 133 -10.11 23.54 -1.56
N GLY A 134 -9.58 24.13 -2.64
CA GLY A 134 -10.32 24.27 -3.89
C GLY A 134 -11.56 25.14 -3.67
N PRO A 135 -12.76 24.72 -4.14
CA PRO A 135 -13.99 25.50 -3.96
C PRO A 135 -14.65 25.31 -2.58
N ASN A 136 -14.14 24.39 -1.74
CA ASN A 136 -14.79 24.05 -0.46
C ASN A 136 -14.23 24.91 0.67
N PRO A 137 -15.08 25.39 1.61
CA PRO A 137 -14.65 26.20 2.75
C PRO A 137 -13.90 25.40 3.83
N SER A 138 -14.06 24.08 3.83
CA SER A 138 -13.38 23.14 4.72
C SER A 138 -12.86 21.93 3.94
N ALA A 139 -11.92 21.21 4.53
CA ALA A 139 -11.32 20.02 3.94
C ALA A 139 -11.66 18.78 4.78
N ARG A 140 -12.29 17.79 4.15
CA ARG A 140 -12.75 16.56 4.81
C ARG A 140 -11.93 15.37 4.37
N TYR A 141 -11.60 14.49 5.31
CA TYR A 141 -10.82 13.28 5.06
C TYR A 141 -11.34 12.10 5.85
N SER A 142 -11.04 10.91 5.34
CA SER A 142 -11.26 9.65 6.05
C SER A 142 -9.98 8.83 6.11
N LEU A 143 -9.78 8.15 7.23
CA LEU A 143 -8.89 7.00 7.34
C LEU A 143 -9.71 5.74 7.06
N VAL A 144 -9.27 4.94 6.10
CA VAL A 144 -9.94 3.70 5.72
C VAL A 144 -8.98 2.51 5.83
N GLN A 145 -9.48 1.43 6.43
CA GLN A 145 -8.92 0.09 6.28
C GLN A 145 -9.46 -0.53 5.01
N VAL A 146 -8.59 -1.13 4.21
CA VAL A 146 -8.91 -1.61 2.86
C VAL A 146 -8.41 -3.04 2.67
N HIS A 147 -9.31 -3.90 2.17
CA HIS A 147 -9.06 -5.30 1.86
C HIS A 147 -9.30 -5.57 0.37
N PRO A 148 -8.28 -5.45 -0.49
CA PRO A 148 -8.43 -5.81 -1.90
C PRO A 148 -8.48 -7.34 -2.04
N ARG A 149 -9.60 -7.88 -2.51
CA ARG A 149 -9.75 -9.32 -2.76
C ARG A 149 -8.86 -9.76 -3.92
N THR A 150 -8.88 -8.99 -5.00
CA THR A 150 -8.00 -9.15 -6.17
C THR A 150 -6.70 -8.33 -6.05
N GLY A 151 -5.80 -8.46 -7.03
CA GLY A 151 -4.50 -7.76 -7.07
C GLY A 151 -4.21 -7.03 -8.39
N ARG A 152 -5.16 -6.23 -8.91
CA ARG A 152 -4.99 -5.53 -10.20
C ARG A 152 -4.12 -4.28 -10.06
N THR A 153 -3.50 -3.85 -11.17
CA THR A 153 -2.63 -2.66 -11.20
C THR A 153 -3.37 -1.42 -10.69
N HIS A 154 -2.80 -0.79 -9.66
CA HIS A 154 -3.33 0.40 -9.00
C HIS A 154 -4.78 0.21 -8.48
N GLN A 155 -5.20 -1.01 -8.13
CA GLN A 155 -6.61 -1.33 -7.87
C GLN A 155 -7.26 -0.40 -6.84
N ILE A 156 -6.72 -0.32 -5.61
CA ILE A 156 -7.27 0.51 -4.53
C ILE A 156 -7.41 1.97 -5.01
N ARG A 157 -6.36 2.50 -5.60
CA ARG A 157 -6.31 3.87 -6.13
C ARG A 157 -7.40 4.15 -7.17
N ARG A 158 -7.59 3.21 -8.11
CA ARG A 158 -8.60 3.31 -9.17
C ARG A 158 -10.02 3.19 -8.62
N HIS A 159 -10.25 2.27 -7.69
CA HIS A 159 -11.54 2.05 -7.05
C HIS A 159 -11.97 3.24 -6.21
N PHE A 160 -11.08 3.78 -5.36
CA PHE A 160 -11.39 4.96 -4.54
C PHE A 160 -11.62 6.21 -5.38
N ALA A 161 -10.88 6.39 -6.48
CA ALA A 161 -11.16 7.45 -7.45
C ALA A 161 -12.53 7.26 -8.13
N HIS A 162 -12.90 6.03 -8.49
CA HIS A 162 -14.20 5.71 -9.09
C HIS A 162 -15.38 6.10 -8.18
N ILE A 163 -15.28 5.82 -6.88
CA ILE A 163 -16.32 6.22 -5.89
C ILE A 163 -16.20 7.69 -5.42
N ARG A 164 -15.39 8.52 -6.10
CA ARG A 164 -15.19 9.95 -5.81
C ARG A 164 -14.54 10.27 -4.45
N HIS A 165 -13.84 9.30 -3.88
CA HIS A 165 -13.02 9.42 -2.66
C HIS A 165 -11.55 9.09 -2.96
N PRO A 166 -10.90 9.76 -3.93
CA PRO A 166 -9.54 9.39 -4.32
C PRO A 166 -8.56 9.50 -3.14
N LEU A 167 -7.49 8.70 -3.21
CA LEU A 167 -6.46 8.69 -2.19
C LEU A 167 -5.65 9.99 -2.21
N ILE A 168 -5.29 10.48 -1.02
CA ILE A 168 -4.42 11.64 -0.86
C ILE A 168 -3.00 11.30 -1.30
N GLY A 169 -2.39 12.20 -2.05
CA GLY A 169 -1.05 12.04 -2.63
C GLY A 169 -1.02 11.22 -3.91
N ASP A 170 -2.17 10.76 -4.43
CA ASP A 170 -2.24 10.12 -5.73
C ASP A 170 -2.13 11.17 -6.85
N VAL A 171 -0.99 11.21 -7.55
CA VAL A 171 -0.76 12.16 -8.65
C VAL A 171 -1.46 11.77 -9.95
N LEU A 172 -1.87 10.51 -10.12
CA LEU A 172 -2.48 10.02 -11.36
C LEU A 172 -4.00 10.08 -11.31
N ARG A 173 -4.60 9.86 -10.14
CA ARG A 173 -6.05 9.72 -9.95
C ARG A 173 -6.61 10.58 -8.80
N GLY A 174 -5.74 11.33 -8.13
CA GLY A 174 -6.09 12.16 -6.98
C GLY A 174 -6.65 13.53 -7.34
N ASP A 175 -6.93 14.29 -6.29
CA ASP A 175 -7.38 15.68 -6.39
C ASP A 175 -6.18 16.62 -6.20
N GLY A 176 -5.88 17.42 -7.22
CA GLY A 176 -4.71 18.30 -7.23
C GLY A 176 -4.73 19.38 -6.15
N HIS A 177 -5.90 19.89 -5.77
CA HIS A 177 -6.03 20.88 -4.69
C HIS A 177 -5.75 20.23 -3.34
N GLN A 178 -6.29 19.04 -3.11
CA GLN A 178 -6.07 18.28 -1.87
C GLN A 178 -4.60 17.86 -1.73
N ASN A 179 -3.99 17.36 -2.82
CA ASN A 179 -2.59 16.99 -2.81
C ASN A 179 -1.67 18.20 -2.57
N ARG A 180 -2.02 19.38 -3.09
CA ARG A 180 -1.28 20.62 -2.81
C ARG A 180 -1.40 21.02 -1.35
N PHE A 181 -2.62 21.02 -0.83
CA PHE A 181 -2.87 21.31 0.59
C PHE A 181 -2.07 20.38 1.52
N PHE A 182 -2.01 19.07 1.24
CA PHE A 182 -1.19 18.16 2.06
C PHE A 182 0.32 18.45 2.00
N ARG A 183 0.83 18.90 0.86
CA ARG A 183 2.24 19.30 0.77
C ARG A 183 2.53 20.58 1.55
N GLU A 184 1.66 21.57 1.41
CA GLU A 184 1.87 22.91 1.99
C GLU A 184 1.55 22.96 3.49
N TYR A 185 0.50 22.26 3.92
CA TYR A 185 0.01 22.29 5.31
C TYR A 185 0.62 21.20 6.18
N PHE A 186 0.76 19.97 5.65
CA PHE A 186 1.27 18.81 6.40
C PHE A 186 2.71 18.41 6.04
N GLY A 187 3.31 19.01 5.00
CA GLY A 187 4.63 18.59 4.52
C GLY A 187 4.66 17.17 3.93
N LEU A 188 3.51 16.64 3.47
CA LEU A 188 3.40 15.28 2.95
C LEU A 188 3.39 15.25 1.42
N HIS A 189 4.42 14.64 0.84
CA HIS A 189 4.70 14.68 -0.61
C HIS A 189 4.45 13.35 -1.34
N ARG A 190 3.79 12.38 -0.68
CA ARG A 190 3.65 11.01 -1.17
C ARG A 190 2.20 10.52 -1.11
N LEU A 191 1.95 9.39 -1.76
CA LEU A 191 0.69 8.64 -1.62
C LEU A 191 0.53 8.14 -0.18
N LEU A 192 -0.62 8.45 0.42
CA LEU A 192 -0.99 8.01 1.75
C LEU A 192 -1.72 6.66 1.68
N LEU A 193 -0.98 5.64 1.27
CA LEU A 193 -1.39 4.23 1.19
C LEU A 193 -0.27 3.36 1.78
N ALA A 194 -0.62 2.50 2.74
CA ALA A 194 0.30 1.61 3.43
C ALA A 194 -0.24 0.18 3.49
N SER A 195 0.57 -0.80 3.11
CA SER A 195 0.33 -2.23 3.33
C SER A 195 0.69 -2.55 4.78
N VAL A 196 -0.29 -2.87 5.64
CA VAL A 196 -0.06 -3.00 7.09
C VAL A 196 -0.15 -4.44 7.59
N GLU A 197 -0.79 -5.33 6.84
CA GLU A 197 -0.88 -6.74 7.21
C GLU A 197 -0.98 -7.64 5.97
N LEU A 198 -0.32 -8.79 6.05
CA LEU A 198 -0.46 -9.91 5.12
C LEU A 198 -0.71 -11.19 5.90
N THR A 199 -1.72 -11.94 5.49
CA THR A 199 -1.97 -13.29 5.98
C THR A 199 -1.93 -14.28 4.82
N PHE A 200 -1.10 -15.31 4.95
CA PHE A 200 -0.82 -16.30 3.90
C PHE A 200 -0.46 -17.65 4.52
N ARG A 201 -0.23 -18.67 3.69
CA ARG A 201 0.27 -19.98 4.14
C ARG A 201 1.77 -20.06 3.95
N HIS A 202 2.50 -20.41 4.99
CA HIS A 202 3.94 -20.55 4.95
C HIS A 202 4.34 -21.62 3.90
N PRO A 203 5.35 -21.37 3.05
CA PRO A 203 5.63 -22.20 1.88
C PRO A 203 6.24 -23.58 2.20
N GLU A 204 6.70 -23.81 3.43
CA GLU A 204 7.29 -25.10 3.85
C GLU A 204 6.26 -26.06 4.44
N ASP A 205 5.48 -25.60 5.41
CA ASP A 205 4.62 -26.41 6.28
C ASP A 205 3.12 -26.08 6.13
N ASN A 206 2.79 -25.15 5.25
CA ASN A 206 1.43 -24.70 4.95
C ASN A 206 0.68 -24.08 6.17
N SER A 207 1.41 -23.75 7.24
CA SER A 207 0.86 -23.12 8.43
C SER A 207 0.40 -21.70 8.13
N ARG A 208 -0.62 -21.22 8.84
CA ARG A 208 -1.13 -19.85 8.65
C ARG A 208 -0.19 -18.85 9.31
N VAL A 209 0.34 -17.93 8.52
CA VAL A 209 1.22 -16.84 8.99
C VAL A 209 0.55 -15.51 8.76
N THR A 210 0.53 -14.67 9.80
CA THR A 210 0.09 -13.28 9.74
C THR A 210 1.26 -12.39 10.13
N LEU A 211 1.66 -11.51 9.22
CA LEU A 211 2.71 -10.52 9.45
C LEU A 211 2.10 -9.13 9.43
N THR A 212 2.55 -8.27 10.33
CA THR A 212 2.12 -6.87 10.43
C THR A 212 3.28 -5.91 10.19
N CYS A 213 2.96 -4.70 9.75
CA CYS A 213 3.90 -3.61 9.56
C CYS A 213 3.24 -2.32 10.04
N PRO A 214 3.88 -1.55 10.95
CA PRO A 214 3.36 -0.25 11.30
C PRO A 214 3.37 0.68 10.07
N PRO A 215 2.44 1.63 9.98
CA PRO A 215 2.56 2.74 9.04
C PRO A 215 3.89 3.48 9.21
N ALA A 216 4.37 4.12 8.15
CA ALA A 216 5.56 4.97 8.23
C ALA A 216 5.36 6.10 9.26
N GLN A 217 6.44 6.54 9.91
CA GLN A 217 6.38 7.54 10.98
C GLN A 217 5.66 8.83 10.58
N GLU A 218 5.82 9.27 9.33
CA GLU A 218 5.12 10.43 8.78
C GLU A 218 3.59 10.26 8.72
N LEU A 219 3.09 9.05 8.46
CA LEU A 219 1.66 8.73 8.51
C LEU A 219 1.16 8.69 9.95
N LEU A 220 1.94 8.12 10.87
CA LEU A 220 1.60 8.13 12.30
C LEU A 220 1.49 9.56 12.84
N GLY A 221 2.44 10.43 12.49
CA GLY A 221 2.39 11.85 12.85
C GLY A 221 1.16 12.58 12.28
N LEU A 222 0.75 12.25 11.05
CA LEU A 222 -0.50 12.74 10.49
C LEU A 222 -1.71 12.24 11.28
N PHE A 223 -1.74 10.97 11.64
CA PHE A 223 -2.83 10.37 12.39
C PHE A 223 -2.97 11.02 13.76
N ASP A 224 -1.86 11.31 14.44
CA ASP A 224 -1.86 12.07 15.70
C ASP A 224 -2.43 13.47 15.51
N GLN A 225 -1.98 14.21 14.48
CA GLN A 225 -2.48 15.56 14.19
C GLN A 225 -3.98 15.60 13.86
N LEU A 226 -4.52 14.54 13.26
CA LEU A 226 -5.93 14.42 12.92
C LEU A 226 -6.77 13.73 14.01
N GLY A 227 -6.16 13.35 15.14
CA GLY A 227 -6.85 12.68 16.25
C GLY A 227 -7.30 11.25 15.94
N TRP A 228 -6.59 10.55 15.06
CA TRP A 228 -6.92 9.20 14.57
C TRP A 228 -6.14 8.07 15.27
N SER A 229 -5.21 8.37 16.18
CA SER A 229 -4.32 7.38 16.80
C SER A 229 -5.07 6.26 17.54
N THR A 230 -6.23 6.58 18.13
CA THR A 230 -7.08 5.60 18.83
C THR A 230 -7.81 4.66 17.86
N ALA A 231 -8.07 5.10 16.63
CA ALA A 231 -8.80 4.33 15.63
C ALA A 231 -7.97 3.19 15.01
N LEU A 232 -6.67 3.13 15.29
CA LEU A 232 -5.77 2.07 14.82
C LEU A 232 -5.74 0.84 15.73
N ASN A 233 -6.25 0.98 16.97
CA ASN A 233 -6.21 -0.05 18.02
C ASN A 233 -7.60 -0.55 18.43
N ALA A 234 -8.66 -0.14 17.71
CA ALA A 234 -10.06 -0.47 17.96
C ALA A 234 -10.54 -1.56 17.01
#